data_AF-A0A9P7UMP3-F1
#
_entry.id   AF-A0A9P7UMP3-F1
#
_cell.length_a   1.000
_cell.length_b   1.000
_cell.length_c   1.000
_cell.angle_alpha   90.00
_cell.angle_beta   90.00
_cell.angle_gamma   90.00
#
_symmetry.space_group_name_H-M   'P 1'
#
loop_
_entity.id
_entity.type
_entity.pdbx_description
1 polymer ?
#
loop_
_entity_poly.entity_id
_entity_poly.type
_entity_poly.pdbx_seq_one_letter_code
_entity_poly.pdbx_strand_id
1 'polypeptide(L)'
;MPLESGDYFILAAHTPGHIYPVARMNDAYPQPVLKYNKAVRPEIATWEVKSLSDTNTYYLYNGGKPAACMNNFVWLNETQQVWRIEPASDEGKFIILSEDRKFGWVAPDGEDAIECRDNVEPSLFEIYAADT
;
A
#
# COMPACT_ATOMS: atom_id res chain seq x y z
N MET A 1 14.49 8.98 0.13
CA MET A 1 14.56 9.34 1.56
C MET A 1 13.64 8.39 2.30
N PRO A 2 14.04 7.84 3.46
CA PRO A 2 13.14 7.04 4.29
C PRO A 2 11.92 7.86 4.73
N LEU A 3 10.78 7.18 4.85
CA LEU A 3 9.58 7.70 5.49
C LEU A 3 9.76 7.57 7.00
N GLU A 4 9.28 8.56 7.73
CA GLU A 4 9.16 8.45 9.19
C GLU A 4 7.95 7.58 9.54
N SER A 5 7.88 7.10 10.78
CA SER A 5 6.65 6.45 11.24
C SER A 5 5.53 7.49 11.37
N GLY A 6 4.33 7.16 10.93
CA GLY A 6 3.20 8.07 10.98
C GLY A 6 2.06 7.66 10.06
N ASP A 7 1.12 8.57 9.88
CA ASP A 7 -0.06 8.38 9.05
C ASP A 7 0.17 8.98 7.67
N TYR A 8 -0.15 8.20 6.62
CA TYR A 8 0.09 8.56 5.23
C TYR A 8 -1.11 8.24 4.35
N PHE A 9 -1.29 9.02 3.28
CA PHE A 9 -2.06 8.62 2.12
C PHE A 9 -1.14 7.93 1.12
N ILE A 10 -1.56 6.76 0.62
CA ILE A 10 -0.91 6.05 -0.47
C ILE A 10 -1.88 6.09 -1.67
N LEU A 11 -1.42 6.51 -2.84
CA LEU A 11 -2.26 6.63 -4.05
C LEU A 11 -1.60 5.96 -5.24
N ALA A 12 -2.33 5.15 -6.01
CA ALA A 12 -1.82 4.60 -7.26
C ALA A 12 -1.75 5.69 -8.35
N ALA A 13 -0.57 5.93 -8.91
CA ALA A 13 -0.28 7.09 -9.76
C ALA A 13 -0.74 6.95 -11.23
N HIS A 14 -0.81 5.72 -11.75
CA HIS A 14 -1.05 5.45 -13.18
C HIS A 14 -2.48 5.02 -13.53
N THR A 15 -3.37 4.89 -12.56
CA THR A 15 -4.75 4.46 -12.83
C THR A 15 -5.64 5.68 -13.12
N PRO A 16 -6.57 5.64 -14.09
CA PRO A 16 -7.50 6.74 -14.36
C PRO A 16 -8.32 7.10 -13.11
N GLY A 17 -8.10 8.32 -12.58
CA GLY A 17 -8.60 8.73 -11.27
C GLY A 17 -7.65 8.27 -10.17
N HIS A 18 -7.11 9.18 -9.36
CA HIS A 18 -6.15 8.80 -8.31
C HIS A 18 -6.85 7.88 -7.31
N ILE A 19 -6.39 6.64 -7.21
CA ILE A 19 -7.06 5.58 -6.47
C ILE A 19 -6.34 5.35 -5.14
N TYR A 20 -7.12 5.28 -4.07
CA TYR A 20 -6.63 4.87 -2.75
C TYR A 20 -6.72 3.35 -2.62
N PRO A 21 -5.61 2.65 -2.29
CA PRO A 21 -5.62 1.27 -1.85
C PRO A 21 -6.16 1.25 -0.43
N VAL A 22 -7.35 0.72 -0.18
CA VAL A 22 -7.96 0.66 1.15
C VAL A 22 -8.73 -0.64 1.31
N ALA A 23 -8.76 -1.21 2.51
CA ALA A 23 -9.68 -2.32 2.76
C ALA A 23 -11.08 -1.79 3.04
N ARG A 24 -12.08 -2.56 2.62
CA ARG A 24 -13.45 -2.33 3.06
C ARG A 24 -13.54 -2.73 4.53
N MET A 25 -13.56 -1.75 5.45
CA MET A 25 -13.78 -2.01 6.88
C MET A 25 -15.17 -2.61 7.13
N ASN A 26 -15.26 -3.94 7.06
CA ASN A 26 -16.37 -4.72 7.60
C ASN A 26 -15.82 -5.81 8.55
N ASP A 27 -16.66 -6.68 9.10
CA ASP A 27 -16.20 -7.73 10.03
C ASP A 27 -15.70 -9.00 9.32
N ALA A 28 -15.73 -9.06 7.97
CA ALA A 28 -15.27 -10.21 7.22
C ALA A 28 -13.75 -10.13 7.07
N TYR A 29 -13.01 -11.06 7.66
CA TYR A 29 -11.56 -11.05 7.71
C TYR A 29 -10.99 -12.42 7.30
N PRO A 30 -9.88 -12.48 6.54
CA PRO A 30 -9.04 -11.38 6.03
C PRO A 30 -9.76 -10.50 4.99
N GLN A 31 -9.25 -9.29 4.73
CA GLN A 31 -9.84 -8.34 3.77
C GLN A 31 -8.91 -8.00 2.63
N PRO A 32 -9.36 -8.05 1.36
CA PRO A 32 -8.53 -7.59 0.27
C PRO A 32 -8.40 -6.06 0.33
N VAL A 33 -7.23 -5.55 -0.02
CA VAL A 33 -7.02 -4.12 -0.25
C VAL A 33 -7.58 -3.78 -1.62
N LEU A 34 -8.56 -2.89 -1.66
CA LEU A 34 -9.30 -2.53 -2.85
C LEU A 34 -8.93 -1.13 -3.32
N LYS A 35 -9.16 -0.90 -4.60
CA LYS A 35 -9.01 0.36 -5.30
C LYS A 35 -10.29 1.18 -5.15
N TYR A 36 -10.21 2.29 -4.42
CA TYR A 36 -11.32 3.22 -4.28
C TYR A 36 -11.06 4.56 -4.98
N ASN A 37 -12.03 5.01 -5.77
CA ASN A 37 -11.99 6.30 -6.46
C ASN A 37 -12.39 7.45 -5.51
N LYS A 38 -11.43 8.36 -5.25
CA LYS A 38 -11.43 9.76 -4.75
C LYS A 38 -12.52 10.35 -3.83
N ALA A 39 -13.67 9.72 -3.60
CA ALA A 39 -14.70 10.11 -2.62
C ALA A 39 -14.58 9.34 -1.29
N VAL A 40 -13.37 8.85 -1.00
CA VAL A 40 -13.06 8.04 0.16
C VAL A 40 -12.90 8.95 1.37
N ARG A 41 -13.57 8.61 2.47
CA ARG A 41 -13.39 9.36 3.72
C ARG A 41 -11.93 9.25 4.17
N PRO A 42 -11.28 10.34 4.62
CA PRO A 42 -9.87 10.32 5.02
C PRO A 42 -9.55 9.18 6.00
N GLU A 43 -10.45 8.95 6.96
CA GLU A 43 -10.37 7.90 7.99
C GLU A 43 -10.17 6.47 7.46
N ILE A 44 -10.62 6.17 6.23
CA ILE A 44 -10.45 4.83 5.63
C ILE A 44 -9.30 4.81 4.61
N ALA A 45 -8.89 5.98 4.12
CA ALA A 45 -7.78 6.18 3.17
C ALA A 45 -6.40 6.24 3.82
N THR A 46 -6.34 6.47 5.14
CA THR A 46 -5.08 6.60 5.88
C THR A 46 -4.43 5.24 6.12
N TRP A 47 -3.12 5.19 5.88
CA TRP A 47 -2.24 4.09 6.20
C TRP A 47 -1.31 4.49 7.35
N GLU A 48 -1.31 3.69 8.42
CA GLU A 48 -0.29 3.80 9.46
C GLU A 48 0.97 3.09 8.95
N VAL A 49 2.05 3.85 8.78
CA VAL A 49 3.37 3.38 8.37
C VAL A 49 4.25 3.30 9.61
N LYS A 50 4.75 2.09 9.94
CA LYS A 50 5.71 1.88 11.04
C LYS A 50 7.07 1.56 10.47
N SER A 51 8.01 2.50 10.58
CA SER A 51 9.40 2.29 10.21
C SER A 51 10.06 1.26 11.14
N LEU A 52 10.76 0.29 10.56
CA LEU A 52 11.44 -0.78 11.30
C LEU A 52 12.94 -0.54 11.45
N SER A 53 13.51 0.29 10.58
CA SER A 53 14.92 0.64 10.54
C SER A 53 15.14 1.86 9.65
N ASP A 54 16.38 2.29 9.51
CA ASP A 54 16.81 3.32 8.54
C ASP A 54 16.84 2.83 7.07
N THR A 55 16.48 1.57 6.79
CA THR A 55 16.71 0.92 5.48
C THR A 55 15.50 0.90 4.52
N ASN A 56 14.56 1.83 4.68
CA ASN A 56 13.29 1.89 3.95
C ASN A 56 12.41 0.63 4.13
N THR A 57 12.41 0.03 5.32
CA THR A 57 11.57 -1.11 5.67
C THR A 57 10.47 -0.70 6.64
N TYR A 58 9.25 -1.19 6.40
CA TYR A 58 8.05 -0.74 7.10
C TYR A 58 7.09 -1.90 7.34
N TYR A 59 6.31 -1.80 8.41
CA TYR A 59 4.98 -2.41 8.44
C TYR A 59 3.96 -1.38 7.98
N LEU A 60 3.02 -1.81 7.13
CA LEU A 60 1.95 -0.98 6.60
C LEU A 60 0.63 -1.48 7.17
N TYR A 61 -0.16 -0.58 7.78
CA TYR A 61 -1.46 -0.90 8.34
C TYR A 61 -2.53 0.01 7.76
N ASN A 62 -3.73 -0.54 7.60
CA ASN A 62 -4.94 0.24 7.33
C ASN A 62 -6.03 -0.26 8.28
N GLY A 63 -6.75 0.65 8.95
CA GLY A 63 -7.72 0.27 10.00
C GLY A 63 -7.12 -0.57 11.15
N GLY A 64 -5.83 -0.39 11.47
CA GLY A 64 -5.13 -1.14 12.52
C GLY A 64 -4.77 -2.59 12.18
N LYS A 65 -4.94 -3.02 10.92
CA LYS A 65 -4.58 -4.37 10.44
C LYS A 65 -3.39 -4.31 9.47
N PRO A 66 -2.37 -5.18 9.61
CA PRO A 66 -1.22 -5.17 8.73
C PRO A 66 -1.57 -5.69 7.33
N ALA A 67 -0.93 -5.11 6.32
CA ALA A 67 -0.98 -5.61 4.96
C ALA A 67 0.04 -6.72 4.73
N ALA A 68 -0.36 -7.75 4.00
CA ALA A 68 0.49 -8.85 3.56
C ALA A 68 0.05 -9.39 2.20
N CYS A 69 0.96 -10.07 1.50
CA CYS A 69 0.66 -10.81 0.28
C CYS A 69 -0.04 -12.11 0.61
N MET A 70 -1.18 -12.36 -0.03
CA MET A 70 -1.90 -13.63 0.09
C MET A 70 -2.71 -13.89 -1.18
N ASN A 71 -2.60 -15.10 -1.73
CA ASN A 71 -3.33 -15.52 -2.95
C ASN A 71 -3.18 -14.53 -4.13
N ASN A 72 -1.97 -13.99 -4.35
CA ASN A 72 -1.64 -12.98 -5.38
C ASN A 72 -2.28 -11.59 -5.19
N PHE A 73 -2.86 -11.30 -4.02
CA PHE A 73 -3.39 -9.98 -3.68
C PHE A 73 -2.76 -9.43 -2.41
N VAL A 74 -2.89 -8.13 -2.20
CA VAL A 74 -2.61 -7.51 -0.91
C VAL A 74 -3.85 -7.64 -0.04
N TRP A 75 -3.69 -8.21 1.15
CA TRP A 75 -4.74 -8.40 2.13
C TRP A 75 -4.36 -7.75 3.45
N LEU A 76 -5.36 -7.22 4.16
CA LEU A 76 -5.26 -6.97 5.59
C LEU A 76 -5.55 -8.26 6.34
N ASN A 77 -4.55 -8.75 7.07
CA ASN A 77 -4.62 -10.01 7.83
C ASN A 77 -3.80 -9.94 9.14
N GLU A 78 -3.59 -11.06 9.84
CA GLU A 78 -2.85 -11.09 11.12
C GLU A 78 -1.34 -11.20 10.90
N THR A 79 -0.93 -11.46 9.67
CA THR A 79 0.45 -11.65 9.30
C THR A 79 1.10 -10.30 9.08
N GLN A 80 2.05 -9.95 9.94
CA GLN A 80 2.91 -8.80 9.71
C GLN A 80 3.94 -9.15 8.62
N GLN A 81 3.78 -8.58 7.43
CA GLN A 81 4.78 -8.65 6.38
C GLN A 81 5.60 -7.37 6.35
N VAL A 82 6.92 -7.51 6.25
CA VAL A 82 7.83 -6.38 6.04
C VAL A 82 7.77 -5.94 4.59
N TRP A 83 7.53 -4.65 4.38
CA TRP A 83 7.49 -4.00 3.09
C TRP A 83 8.65 -3.03 2.94
N ARG A 84 9.10 -2.85 1.71
CA ARG A 84 10.08 -1.83 1.32
C ARG A 84 9.40 -0.79 0.45
N ILE A 85 9.61 0.47 0.78
CA ILE A 85 9.12 1.60 -0.02
C ILE A 85 10.34 2.27 -0.63
N GLU A 86 10.50 2.14 -1.95
CA GLU A 86 11.66 2.66 -2.67
C GLU A 86 11.22 3.74 -3.67
N PRO A 87 12.02 4.81 -3.86
CA PRO A 87 11.75 5.78 -4.91
C PRO A 87 11.90 5.10 -6.29
N ALA A 88 10.91 5.28 -7.15
CA ALA A 88 10.91 4.74 -8.51
C ALA A 88 11.56 5.70 -9.52
N SER A 89 11.50 7.01 -9.26
CA SER A 89 12.13 8.07 -10.03
C SER A 89 12.25 9.36 -9.20
N ASP A 90 12.89 10.39 -9.74
CA ASP A 90 13.09 11.70 -9.09
C ASP A 90 11.80 12.53 -8.90
N GLU A 91 10.64 12.02 -9.32
CA GLU A 91 9.36 12.74 -9.31
C GLU A 91 8.48 12.47 -8.07
N GLY A 92 9.03 11.94 -6.98
CA GLY A 92 8.26 11.67 -5.76
C GLY A 92 7.29 10.48 -5.87
N LYS A 93 7.57 9.56 -6.80
CA LYS A 93 6.85 8.29 -6.97
C LYS A 93 7.62 7.15 -6.33
N PHE A 94 6.90 6.20 -5.78
CA PHE A 94 7.44 5.08 -5.03
C PHE A 94 6.92 3.74 -5.57
N ILE A 95 7.67 2.68 -5.33
CA ILE A 95 7.23 1.30 -5.45
C ILE A 95 7.18 0.65 -4.07
N ILE A 96 6.24 -0.27 -3.86
CA ILE A 96 6.07 -1.02 -2.62
C ILE A 96 6.40 -2.49 -2.91
N LEU A 97 7.42 -3.02 -2.25
CA LEU A 97 7.99 -4.36 -2.46
C LEU A 97 8.01 -5.17 -1.17
N SER A 98 7.97 -6.51 -1.24
CA SER A 98 8.33 -7.36 -0.11
C SER A 98 9.78 -7.10 0.32
N GLU A 99 10.13 -7.46 1.55
CA GLU A 99 11.49 -7.32 2.09
C GLU A 99 12.57 -7.91 1.15
N ASP A 100 12.31 -9.10 0.61
CA ASP A 100 13.20 -9.80 -0.32
C ASP A 100 13.11 -9.30 -1.77
N ARG A 101 12.31 -8.25 -2.03
CA ARG A 101 12.02 -7.66 -3.34
C ARG A 101 11.44 -8.61 -4.39
N LYS A 102 10.92 -9.78 -4.00
CA LYS A 102 10.30 -10.71 -4.95
C LYS A 102 8.91 -10.25 -5.36
N PHE A 103 8.12 -9.76 -4.42
CA PHE A 103 6.75 -9.37 -4.68
C PHE A 103 6.56 -7.86 -4.64
N GLY A 104 5.71 -7.32 -5.52
CA GLY A 104 5.36 -5.91 -5.55
C GLY A 104 3.86 -5.66 -5.52
N TRP A 105 3.46 -4.49 -5.00
CA TRP A 105 2.07 -4.02 -5.12
C TRP A 105 1.80 -3.62 -6.57
N VAL A 106 0.71 -4.14 -7.13
CA VAL A 106 0.27 -3.83 -8.49
C VAL A 106 -1.19 -3.37 -8.45
N ALA A 107 -1.47 -2.26 -9.11
CA ALA A 107 -2.79 -1.67 -9.27
C ALA A 107 -3.21 -1.77 -10.74
N PRO A 108 -3.60 -2.96 -11.24
CA PRO A 108 -3.86 -3.17 -12.67
C PRO A 108 -5.14 -2.46 -13.13
N ASP A 109 -5.25 -2.11 -14.40
CA ASP A 109 -6.49 -1.54 -14.96
C ASP A 109 -7.63 -2.58 -14.97
N GLY A 110 -8.85 -2.15 -14.62
CA GLY A 110 -10.06 -2.98 -14.73
C GLY A 110 -10.34 -3.97 -13.60
N GLU A 111 -9.38 -4.24 -12.72
CA GLU A 111 -9.63 -5.00 -11.47
C GLU A 111 -10.03 -4.06 -10.32
N ASP A 112 -10.61 -4.58 -9.24
CA ASP A 112 -10.92 -3.78 -8.06
C ASP A 112 -9.90 -3.93 -6.93
N ALA A 113 -9.05 -4.96 -6.95
CA ALA A 113 -8.09 -5.23 -5.87
C ALA A 113 -6.67 -4.77 -6.20
N ILE A 114 -5.90 -4.48 -5.15
CA ILE A 114 -4.45 -4.36 -5.25
C ILE A 114 -3.86 -5.76 -5.23
N GLU A 115 -3.09 -6.06 -6.26
CA GLU A 115 -2.42 -7.32 -6.42
C GLU A 115 -1.05 -7.33 -5.73
N CYS A 116 -0.59 -8.52 -5.36
CA CYS A 116 0.78 -8.76 -4.93
C CYS A 116 1.39 -9.82 -5.85
N ARG A 117 2.26 -9.42 -6.77
CA ARG A 117 2.80 -10.30 -7.82
C ARG A 117 4.32 -10.39 -7.78
N ASP A 118 4.83 -11.57 -8.12
CA ASP A 118 6.24 -11.86 -8.36
C ASP A 118 6.59 -11.64 -9.84
N ASN A 119 7.83 -11.20 -10.12
CA ASN A 119 8.38 -10.99 -11.47
C ASN A 119 7.56 -10.06 -12.38
N VAL A 120 6.85 -9.09 -11.80
CA VAL A 120 6.12 -8.04 -12.52
C VAL A 120 6.60 -6.68 -12.03
N GLU A 121 6.66 -5.71 -12.93
CA GLU A 121 6.96 -4.32 -12.57
C GLU A 121 5.89 -3.79 -11.61
N PRO A 122 6.25 -3.38 -10.38
CA PRO A 122 5.28 -2.84 -9.42
C PRO A 122 4.64 -1.56 -9.95
N SER A 123 3.41 -1.29 -9.53
CA SER A 123 2.79 -0.01 -9.84
C SER A 123 3.45 1.13 -9.09
N LEU A 124 3.41 2.33 -9.68
CA LEU A 124 3.89 3.53 -9.01
C LEU A 124 2.82 4.07 -8.05
N PHE A 125 3.27 4.46 -6.87
CA PHE A 125 2.47 5.05 -5.83
C PHE A 125 3.00 6.42 -5.44
N GLU A 126 2.09 7.36 -5.19
CA GLU A 126 2.40 8.62 -4.52
C GLU A 126 2.09 8.45 -3.03
N ILE A 127 2.99 8.94 -2.17
CA ILE A 127 2.87 8.77 -0.71
C ILE A 127 3.01 10.14 -0.06
N TYR A 128 1.98 10.55 0.67
CA TYR A 128 1.90 11.87 1.32
C TYR A 128 1.60 11.69 2.80
N ALA A 129 2.24 12.47 3.66
CA ALA A 129 1.84 12.51 5.07
C ALA A 129 0.38 12.96 5.17
N ALA A 130 -0.41 12.29 6.01
CA ALA A 130 -1.74 12.76 6.35
C ALA A 130 -1.56 13.86 7.41
N ASP A 131 -1.75 15.12 7.01
CA ASP A 131 -1.76 16.24 7.96
C ASP A 131 -2.83 15.97 9.02
N THR A 132 -2.42 15.97 10.30
CA THR A 132 -3.31 15.88 11.47
C THR A 132 -3.64 17.26 12.01
#